data_AF-A0A7Y0NPB1-F1
#
_entry.id   AF-A0A7Y0NPB1-F1
#
_cell.length_a   1.000
_cell.length_b   1.000
_cell.length_c   1.000
_cell.angle_alpha   90.00
_cell.angle_beta   90.00
_cell.angle_gamma   90.00
#
_symmetry.space_group_name_H-M   'P 1'
#
loop_
_entity.id
_entity.type
_entity.pdbx_description
1 polymer ?
#
loop_
_entity_poly.entity_id
_entity_poly.type
_entity_poly.pdbx_seq_one_letter_code
_entity_poly.pdbx_strand_id
1 'polypeptide(L)'
;MINVSPEAKQKALLFLSRNQKVAAVKVVKDHSGCGLKEAKDYVDALEEGVNQPVTNLADLDAELLVILSQGNKLNAIKHYKDVTGLGLAESKDYIEKLMQFKVSGNMMQQSRDTDVKNIVSANVTNNQNPPKNFLIKLLIIILIAAALAYFMFKI
;
A
#
# COMPACT_ATOMS: atom_id res chain seq x y z
N MET A 1 -6.47 -32.53 11.08
CA MET A 1 -6.21 -31.18 11.62
C MET A 1 -5.07 -31.29 12.61
N ILE A 2 -3.95 -30.63 12.33
CA ILE A 2 -2.77 -30.67 13.20
C ILE A 2 -3.09 -29.79 14.42
N ASN A 3 -2.99 -30.34 15.63
CA ASN A 3 -3.24 -29.60 16.86
C ASN A 3 -1.97 -28.85 17.28
N VAL A 4 -1.76 -27.67 16.67
CA VAL A 4 -0.63 -26.81 17.01
C VAL A 4 -1.03 -25.89 18.16
N SER A 5 -0.28 -25.93 19.26
CA SER A 5 -0.48 -25.02 20.40
C SER A 5 -0.41 -23.55 19.93
N PRO A 6 -1.28 -22.66 20.42
CA PRO A 6 -1.27 -21.24 20.04
C PRO A 6 0.09 -20.56 20.30
N GLU A 7 0.83 -20.99 21.32
CA GLU A 7 2.18 -20.48 21.59
C GLU A 7 3.19 -20.91 20.50
N ALA A 8 3.10 -22.16 20.04
CA ALA A 8 3.96 -22.67 18.98
C ALA A 8 3.66 -21.97 17.65
N LYS A 9 2.38 -21.70 17.39
CA LYS A 9 1.95 -20.87 16.25
C LYS A 9 2.59 -19.48 16.33
N GLN A 10 2.44 -18.75 17.44
CA GLN A 10 3.03 -17.41 17.59
C GLN A 10 4.55 -17.39 17.41
N LYS A 11 5.27 -18.37 17.97
CA LYS A 11 6.72 -18.50 17.77
C LYS A 11 7.07 -18.77 16.31
N ALA A 12 6.33 -19.67 15.64
CA ALA A 12 6.51 -19.94 14.22
C ALA A 12 6.29 -18.69 13.37
N LEU A 13 5.28 -17.88 13.70
CA LEU A 13 5.03 -16.58 13.06
C LEU A 13 6.21 -15.62 13.22
N LEU A 14 6.76 -15.49 14.43
CA LEU A 14 7.92 -14.65 14.68
C LEU A 14 9.14 -15.08 13.86
N PHE A 15 9.37 -16.39 13.72
CA PHE A 15 10.43 -16.93 12.88
C PHE A 15 10.18 -16.66 11.39
N LEU A 16 8.93 -16.78 10.93
CA LEU A 16 8.54 -16.43 9.55
C LEU A 16 8.77 -14.94 9.25
N SER A 17 8.42 -14.02 10.16
CA SER A 17 8.71 -12.59 10.02
C SER A 17 10.19 -12.26 9.92
N ARG A 18 11.06 -13.15 10.44
CA ARG A 18 12.52 -13.03 10.36
C ARG A 18 13.12 -13.81 9.18
N ASN A 19 12.31 -14.29 8.24
CA ASN A 19 12.74 -15.17 7.15
C ASN A 19 13.42 -16.48 7.62
N GLN A 20 13.14 -16.92 8.85
CA GLN A 20 13.71 -18.14 9.45
C GLN A 20 12.76 -19.34 9.33
N LYS A 21 12.39 -19.72 8.10
CA LYS A 21 11.43 -20.80 7.82
C LYS A 21 11.79 -22.15 8.45
N VAL A 22 13.07 -22.52 8.42
CA VAL A 22 13.55 -23.78 9.04
C VAL A 22 13.32 -23.77 10.55
N ALA A 23 13.51 -22.63 11.22
CA ALA A 23 13.25 -22.50 12.65
C ALA A 23 11.75 -22.58 12.96
N ALA A 24 10.90 -22.00 12.10
CA ALA A 24 9.44 -22.11 12.22
C ALA A 24 8.97 -23.58 12.11
N VAL A 25 9.46 -24.33 11.11
CA VAL A 25 9.15 -25.76 10.93
C VAL A 25 9.61 -26.58 12.14
N LYS A 26 10.79 -26.28 12.67
CA LYS A 26 11.31 -26.94 13.88
C LYS A 26 10.38 -26.74 15.08
N VAL A 27 9.96 -25.50 15.35
CA VAL A 27 9.06 -25.19 16.48
C VAL A 27 7.73 -25.93 16.36
N VAL A 28 7.13 -25.92 15.16
CA VAL A 28 5.86 -26.61 14.90
C VAL A 28 6.02 -28.12 15.10
N LYS A 29 7.09 -28.71 14.57
CA LYS A 29 7.38 -30.14 14.74
C LYS A 29 7.56 -30.51 16.22
N ASP A 30 8.38 -29.75 16.95
CA ASP A 30 8.75 -30.05 18.33
C ASP A 30 7.55 -29.89 19.31
N HIS A 31 6.63 -28.95 19.04
CA HIS A 31 5.47 -28.70 19.92
C HIS A 31 4.19 -29.43 19.52
N SER A 32 4.08 -29.88 18.27
CA SER A 32 2.87 -30.55 17.77
C SER A 32 3.04 -32.07 17.64
N GLY A 33 4.28 -32.56 17.69
CA GLY A 33 4.59 -33.99 17.53
C GLY A 33 4.29 -34.54 16.13
N CYS A 34 4.07 -33.67 15.14
CA CYS A 34 3.70 -34.05 13.78
C CYS A 34 4.92 -34.46 12.94
N GLY A 35 4.66 -35.15 11.82
CA GLY A 35 5.69 -35.52 10.87
C GLY A 35 6.32 -34.28 10.21
N LEU A 36 7.56 -34.41 9.73
CA LEU A 36 8.29 -33.31 9.08
C LEU A 36 7.52 -32.71 7.89
N LYS A 37 6.81 -33.56 7.13
CA LYS A 37 5.94 -33.14 6.03
C LYS A 37 4.78 -32.28 6.51
N GLU A 38 4.10 -32.70 7.58
CA GLU A 38 2.95 -31.98 8.14
C GLU A 38 3.38 -30.63 8.76
N ALA A 39 4.52 -30.61 9.45
CA ALA A 39 5.09 -29.38 9.99
C ALA A 39 5.42 -28.38 8.89
N LYS A 40 5.98 -28.85 7.77
CA LYS A 40 6.25 -28.03 6.59
C LYS A 40 4.95 -27.49 5.97
N ASP A 41 3.99 -28.37 5.69
CA ASP A 41 2.71 -27.99 5.05
C ASP A 41 1.95 -26.97 5.93
N TYR A 42 2.02 -27.09 7.26
CA TYR A 42 1.44 -26.12 8.19
C TYR A 42 2.16 -24.77 8.18
N VAL A 43 3.50 -24.76 8.17
CA VAL A 43 4.28 -23.51 8.12
C VAL A 43 4.14 -22.82 6.77
N ASP A 44 4.05 -23.57 5.67
CA ASP A 44 3.76 -23.03 4.34
C ASP A 44 2.37 -22.35 4.33
N ALA A 45 1.35 -22.99 4.90
CA ALA A 45 0.02 -22.39 5.05
C ALA A 45 0.01 -21.16 5.99
N LEU A 46 0.83 -21.16 7.04
CA LEU A 46 1.01 -19.99 7.89
C LEU A 46 1.72 -18.86 7.14
N GLU A 47 2.76 -19.15 6.36
CA GLU A 47 3.47 -18.18 5.54
C GLU A 47 2.54 -17.53 4.51
N GLU A 48 1.69 -18.32 3.86
CA GLU A 48 0.65 -17.82 2.96
C GLU A 48 -0.39 -16.94 3.68
N GLY A 49 -0.77 -17.29 4.92
CA GLY A 49 -1.71 -16.51 5.73
C GLY A 49 -1.11 -15.26 6.38
N VAL A 50 0.20 -15.23 6.63
CA VAL A 50 0.94 -14.13 7.29
C VAL A 50 1.41 -13.09 6.28
N ASN A 51 1.50 -13.48 5.01
CA ASN A 51 1.58 -12.55 3.88
C ASN A 51 0.30 -11.70 3.70
N GLN A 52 -0.67 -11.78 4.62
CA GLN A 52 -1.72 -10.77 4.75
C GLN A 52 -1.29 -9.73 5.80
N PRO A 53 -0.89 -8.51 5.38
CA PRO A 53 -0.33 -7.53 6.27
C PRO A 53 -1.41 -6.96 7.19
N VAL A 54 -1.27 -7.20 8.49
CA VAL A 54 -1.99 -6.49 9.55
C VAL A 54 -1.37 -5.10 9.74
N THR A 55 -1.67 -4.18 8.84
CA THR A 55 -1.56 -2.71 9.04
C THR A 55 -2.43 -2.06 7.99
N ASN A 56 -3.61 -1.53 8.36
CA ASN A 56 -4.56 -0.79 7.51
C ASN A 56 -4.36 -0.95 5.99
N LEU A 57 -4.56 -2.17 5.48
CA LEU A 57 -4.27 -2.52 4.08
C LEU A 57 -5.05 -1.64 3.11
N ALA A 58 -6.26 -1.23 3.51
CA ALA A 58 -7.12 -0.34 2.73
C ALA A 58 -6.51 1.05 2.49
N ASP A 59 -5.82 1.63 3.48
CA ASP A 59 -5.15 2.94 3.31
C ASP A 59 -3.90 2.81 2.44
N LEU A 60 -3.14 1.73 2.62
CA LEU A 60 -1.94 1.46 1.82
C LEU A 60 -2.32 1.17 0.36
N ASP A 61 -3.39 0.40 0.12
CA ASP A 61 -3.90 0.12 -1.21
C ASP A 61 -4.33 1.39 -1.94
N ALA A 62 -5.02 2.30 -1.24
CA ALA A 62 -5.39 3.59 -1.81
C ALA A 62 -4.16 4.40 -2.24
N GLU A 63 -3.12 4.44 -1.42
CA GLU A 63 -1.87 5.14 -1.73
C GLU A 63 -1.13 4.49 -2.91
N LEU A 64 -1.03 3.15 -2.93
CA LEU A 64 -0.42 2.41 -4.03
C LEU A 64 -1.18 2.58 -5.35
N LEU A 65 -2.52 2.61 -5.30
CA LEU A 65 -3.36 2.86 -6.46
C LEU A 65 -3.10 4.24 -7.06
N VAL A 66 -2.88 5.27 -6.22
CA VAL A 66 -2.50 6.61 -6.69
C VAL A 66 -1.16 6.57 -7.42
N ILE A 67 -0.16 5.91 -6.85
CA ILE A 67 1.19 5.79 -7.45
C ILE A 67 1.14 4.98 -8.76
N LEU A 68 0.34 3.90 -8.80
CA LEU A 68 0.15 3.07 -9.99
C LEU A 68 -0.60 3.82 -11.10
N SER A 69 -1.56 4.67 -10.75
CA SER A 69 -2.30 5.50 -11.70
C SER A 69 -1.41 6.54 -12.39
N GLN A 70 -0.29 6.91 -11.76
CA GLN A 70 0.74 7.77 -12.36
C GLN A 70 1.71 7.00 -13.27
N GLY A 71 1.50 5.69 -13.48
CA GLY A 71 2.36 4.83 -14.29
C GLY A 71 3.66 4.42 -13.58
N ASN A 72 3.78 4.67 -12.27
CA ASN A 72 5.03 4.47 -11.55
C ASN A 72 5.05 3.17 -10.73
N LYS A 73 5.07 2.04 -11.43
CA LYS A 73 5.06 0.70 -10.82
C LYS A 73 6.24 0.48 -9.86
N LEU A 74 7.42 1.00 -10.20
CA LEU A 74 8.62 0.81 -9.38
C LEU A 74 8.49 1.50 -8.02
N ASN A 75 7.97 2.73 -7.99
CA ASN A 75 7.73 3.44 -6.74
C ASN A 75 6.68 2.76 -5.88
N ALA A 76 5.64 2.18 -6.48
CA ALA A 76 4.63 1.42 -5.73
C ALA A 76 5.24 0.18 -5.06
N ILE A 77 6.10 -0.57 -5.77
CA ILE A 77 6.83 -1.71 -5.22
C ILE A 77 7.75 -1.27 -4.08
N LYS A 78 8.50 -0.17 -4.28
CA LYS A 78 9.40 0.37 -3.26
C LYS A 78 8.63 0.80 -2.01
N HIS A 79 7.54 1.55 -2.17
CA HIS A 79 6.70 2.01 -1.06
C HIS A 79 6.10 0.85 -0.28
N TYR A 80 5.54 -0.14 -0.99
CA TYR A 80 4.99 -1.34 -0.36
C TYR A 80 6.07 -2.11 0.41
N LYS A 81 7.24 -2.30 -0.18
CA LYS A 81 8.40 -2.90 0.50
C LYS A 81 8.81 -2.12 1.75
N ASP A 82 8.93 -0.80 1.65
CA ASP A 82 9.44 0.02 2.75
C ASP A 82 8.44 0.09 3.92
N VAL A 83 7.13 0.02 3.63
CA VAL A 83 6.06 -0.01 4.65
C VAL A 83 5.89 -1.41 5.26
N THR A 84 5.94 -2.47 4.46
CA THR A 84 5.67 -3.85 4.92
C THR A 84 6.91 -4.61 5.38
N GLY A 85 8.11 -4.16 4.98
CA GLY A 85 9.37 -4.86 5.19
C GLY A 85 9.52 -6.14 4.35
N LEU A 86 8.62 -6.39 3.39
CA LEU A 86 8.65 -7.59 2.54
C LEU A 86 9.79 -7.56 1.52
N GLY A 87 10.14 -8.74 1.01
CA GLY A 87 11.12 -8.85 -0.06
C GLY A 87 10.64 -8.22 -1.37
N LEU A 88 11.59 -8.05 -2.29
CA LEU A 88 11.33 -7.42 -3.59
C LEU A 88 10.40 -8.27 -4.47
N ALA A 89 10.49 -9.60 -4.36
CA ALA A 89 9.69 -10.52 -5.15
C ALA A 89 8.21 -10.48 -4.71
N GLU A 90 7.98 -10.49 -3.41
CA GLU A 90 6.69 -10.42 -2.75
C GLU A 90 6.02 -9.07 -3.04
N SER A 91 6.79 -8.00 -2.96
CA SER A 91 6.30 -6.65 -3.26
C SER A 91 5.91 -6.49 -4.73
N LYS A 92 6.66 -7.12 -5.65
CA LYS A 92 6.30 -7.14 -7.07
C LYS A 92 5.01 -7.92 -7.32
N ASP A 93 4.90 -9.12 -6.76
CA ASP A 93 3.74 -9.99 -6.91
C ASP A 93 2.46 -9.33 -6.40
N TYR A 94 2.54 -8.67 -5.24
CA TYR A 94 1.42 -7.94 -4.66
C TYR A 94 0.93 -6.79 -5.55
N ILE A 95 1.86 -5.97 -6.05
CA ILE A 95 1.55 -4.85 -6.95
C ILE A 95 0.96 -5.36 -8.29
N GLU A 96 1.44 -6.50 -8.80
CA GLU A 96 0.89 -7.13 -10.00
C GLU A 96 -0.55 -7.59 -9.78
N LYS A 97 -0.86 -8.21 -8.64
CA LYS A 97 -2.22 -8.59 -8.25
C LYS A 97 -3.14 -7.38 -8.10
N LEU A 98 -2.67 -6.31 -7.44
CA LEU A 98 -3.40 -5.04 -7.32
C LEU A 98 -3.76 -4.45 -8.69
N MET A 99 -2.80 -4.45 -9.61
CA MET A 99 -3.00 -3.95 -10.97
C MET A 99 -3.98 -4.83 -11.75
N GLN A 100 -3.87 -6.15 -11.63
CA GLN A 100 -4.76 -7.11 -12.28
C GLN A 100 -6.20 -6.98 -11.76
N PHE A 101 -6.37 -6.82 -10.44
CA PHE A 101 -7.67 -6.57 -9.82
C PHE A 101 -8.29 -5.25 -10.30
N LYS A 102 -7.50 -4.17 -10.40
CA LYS A 102 -7.95 -2.89 -10.98
C LYS A 102 -8.41 -3.03 -12.43
N VAL A 103 -7.74 -3.85 -13.23
CA VAL A 103 -8.12 -4.08 -14.64
C VAL A 103 -9.44 -4.86 -14.74
N SER A 104 -9.65 -5.88 -13.90
CA SER A 104 -10.93 -6.61 -13.84
C SER A 104 -12.08 -5.78 -13.23
N GLY A 105 -11.81 -4.96 -12.22
CA GLY A 105 -12.82 -4.10 -11.59
C GLY A 105 -13.25 -2.90 -12.45
N ASN A 106 -12.34 -2.31 -13.23
CA ASN A 106 -12.67 -1.20 -14.12
C ASN A 106 -13.57 -1.61 -15.30
N MET A 107 -13.68 -2.89 -15.64
CA MET A 107 -14.65 -3.35 -16.64
C MET A 107 -16.10 -3.42 -16.13
N MET A 108 -16.34 -3.38 -14.81
CA MET A 108 -17.69 -3.43 -14.23
C MET A 108 -18.30 -2.06 -13.88
N GLN A 109 -17.53 -0.96 -13.94
CA GLN A 109 -18.05 0.39 -13.66
C GLN A 109 -18.23 1.30 -14.89
N GLN A 110 -17.85 0.85 -16.09
CA GLN A 110 -18.03 1.69 -17.30
C GLN A 110 -19.38 1.45 -18.02
N SER A 111 -20.20 0.49 -17.59
CA SER A 111 -21.42 0.10 -18.31
C SER A 111 -22.74 0.44 -17.59
N ARG A 112 -22.73 1.39 -16.64
CA ARG A 112 -23.96 2.03 -16.11
C ARG A 112 -23.90 3.57 -16.06
N ASP A 113 -22.99 4.17 -16.81
CA ASP A 113 -22.91 5.63 -16.95
C ASP A 113 -22.97 6.01 -18.43
N THR A 114 -24.16 5.88 -19.01
CA THR A 114 -24.49 6.63 -20.24
C THR A 114 -25.80 7.42 -20.10
N ASP A 115 -26.43 7.48 -18.92
CA ASP A 115 -27.73 8.18 -18.78
C ASP A 115 -27.93 8.97 -17.47
N VAL A 116 -26.87 9.49 -16.83
CA VAL A 116 -27.06 10.34 -15.61
C VAL A 116 -26.28 11.65 -15.65
N LYS A 117 -25.51 11.95 -16.71
CA LYS A 117 -24.64 13.14 -16.73
C LYS A 117 -25.36 14.47 -17.03
N ASN A 118 -26.69 14.51 -17.15
CA ASN A 118 -27.41 15.75 -17.54
C ASN A 118 -28.41 16.31 -16.50
N ILE A 119 -28.44 15.82 -15.25
CA ILE A 119 -29.50 16.22 -14.29
C ILE A 119 -29.00 16.86 -12.98
N VAL A 120 -27.71 16.86 -12.68
CA VAL A 120 -27.18 17.48 -11.44
C VAL A 120 -26.24 18.63 -11.77
N SER A 121 -26.83 19.72 -12.29
CA SER A 121 -26.17 21.02 -12.44
C SER A 121 -26.80 22.10 -11.55
N ALA A 122 -27.54 21.76 -10.50
CA ALA A 122 -28.21 22.75 -9.66
C ALA A 122 -28.28 22.38 -8.18
N ASN A 123 -27.18 22.56 -7.44
CA ASN A 123 -27.13 23.09 -6.04
C ASN A 123 -25.74 22.91 -5.35
N VAL A 124 -24.86 23.90 -5.52
CA VAL A 124 -24.33 24.77 -4.43
C VAL A 124 -24.42 24.11 -3.01
N THR A 125 -23.38 23.82 -2.21
CA THR A 125 -22.24 24.65 -1.77
C THR A 125 -21.30 23.88 -0.82
N ASN A 126 -20.02 24.29 -0.81
CA ASN A 126 -19.16 24.51 0.37
C ASN A 126 -18.66 23.31 1.23
N ASN A 127 -17.42 22.90 1.02
CA ASN A 127 -16.41 22.94 2.10
C ASN A 127 -14.98 23.06 1.54
N GLN A 128 -14.18 23.81 2.27
CA GLN A 128 -12.94 24.49 1.97
C GLN A 128 -11.72 23.56 2.07
N ASN A 129 -10.79 23.70 1.13
CA ASN A 129 -9.36 23.64 1.43
C ASN A 129 -8.71 24.87 0.77
N PRO A 130 -8.00 25.73 1.51
CA PRO A 130 -7.44 26.95 0.94
C PRO A 130 -6.39 26.57 -0.11
N PRO A 131 -6.36 27.24 -1.27
CA PRO A 131 -5.34 26.98 -2.26
C PRO A 131 -3.99 27.42 -1.69
N LYS A 132 -3.20 26.48 -1.16
CA LYS A 132 -1.78 26.71 -0.82
C LYS A 132 -1.03 27.39 -1.98
N ASN A 133 -1.50 27.14 -3.21
CA ASN A 133 -1.05 27.74 -4.46
C ASN A 133 -1.27 29.26 -4.54
N PHE A 134 -2.18 29.86 -3.77
CA PHE A 134 -2.41 31.32 -3.76
C PHE A 134 -1.40 32.04 -2.87
N LEU A 135 -1.13 31.52 -1.67
CA LEU A 135 -0.12 32.09 -0.77
C LEU A 135 1.28 31.98 -1.38
N ILE A 136 1.60 30.85 -2.02
CA ILE A 136 2.87 30.65 -2.72
C ILE A 136 3.00 31.66 -3.89
N LYS A 137 1.92 31.89 -4.66
CA LYS A 137 1.92 32.89 -5.73
C LYS A 137 2.09 34.32 -5.19
N LEU A 138 1.43 34.68 -4.10
CA LEU A 138 1.54 36.01 -3.49
C LEU A 138 2.97 36.29 -2.99
N LEU A 139 3.61 35.29 -2.37
CA LEU A 139 4.98 35.41 -1.87
C LEU A 139 6.00 35.61 -3.00
N ILE A 140 5.83 34.90 -4.12
CA ILE A 140 6.68 35.07 -5.31
C ILE A 140 6.56 36.49 -5.88
N ILE A 141 5.34 37.03 -5.97
CA ILE A 141 5.11 38.40 -6.48
C ILE A 141 5.79 39.44 -5.57
N ILE A 142 5.69 39.28 -4.26
CA ILE A 142 6.32 40.19 -3.28
C ILE A 142 7.85 40.14 -3.39
N LEU A 143 8.45 38.95 -3.53
CA LEU A 143 9.89 38.81 -3.70
C LEU A 143 10.41 39.47 -4.99
N ILE A 144 9.67 39.32 -6.10
CA ILE A 144 10.04 39.94 -7.38
C ILE A 144 9.97 41.48 -7.26
N ALA A 145 8.92 42.02 -6.64
CA ALA A 145 8.79 43.46 -6.43
C ALA A 145 9.92 44.02 -5.55
N ALA A 146 10.29 43.32 -4.47
CA ALA A 146 11.39 43.72 -3.60
C ALA A 146 12.75 43.68 -4.33
N ALA A 147 12.99 42.66 -5.16
CA ALA A 147 14.21 42.55 -5.96
C ALA A 147 14.34 43.68 -6.99
N LEU A 148 13.24 44.06 -7.66
CA LEU A 148 13.21 45.19 -8.59
C LEU A 148 13.49 46.52 -7.87
N ALA A 149 12.91 46.74 -6.69
CA ALA A 149 13.16 47.93 -5.90
C ALA A 149 14.62 48.01 -5.43
N TYR A 150 15.19 46.90 -4.96
CA TYR A 150 16.61 46.83 -4.59
C TYR A 150 17.54 47.08 -5.77
N PHE A 151 17.22 46.53 -6.95
CA PHE A 151 17.98 46.76 -8.18
C PHE A 151 17.95 48.22 -8.62
N MET A 152 16.78 48.88 -8.53
CA MET A 152 16.64 50.30 -8.83
C MET A 152 17.36 51.21 -7.82
N PHE A 153 17.47 50.80 -6.55
CA PHE A 153 18.18 51.57 -5.53
C PHE A 153 19.71 51.35 -5.54
N LYS A 154 20.18 50.29 -6.21
CA LYS A 154 21.60 49.92 -6.30
C LYS A 154 22.27 50.38 -7.61
N ILE A 155 21.54 51.05 -8.49
CA ILE A 155 22.07 51.74 -9.68
C ILE A 155 22.25 53.23 -9.36
#